data_AF-A0A3C0WX98-F1
#
_entry.id   AF-A0A3C0WX98-F1
#
_cell.length_a   1.000
_cell.length_b   1.000
_cell.length_c   1.000
_cell.angle_alpha   90.00
_cell.angle_beta   90.00
_cell.angle_gamma   90.00
#
_symmetry.space_group_name_H-M   'P 1'
#
loop_
_entity.id
_entity.type
_entity.pdbx_description
1 polymer ?
#
loop_
_entity_poly.entity_id
_entity_poly.type
_entity_poly.pdbx_seq_one_letter_code
_entity_poly.pdbx_strand_id
1 'polypeptide(L)'
;MASDVFLKRLPEMKSADSNNNKSGGDRLRRYKELVDRLTLLDDIYMKVFFKDSPECAEYVLRVILDKPDLLVKSVNTDYEIPSVGAKSVRLDVYAEDREGR
;
A
#
# COMPACT_ATOMS: atom_id res chain seq x y z
N MET A 1 1.66 17.18 -9.94
CA MET A 1 0.23 16.93 -10.22
C MET A 1 -0.28 15.56 -9.76
N ALA A 2 0.58 14.58 -9.41
CA ALA A 2 0.14 13.28 -8.87
C ALA A 2 0.14 13.19 -7.33
N SER A 3 0.68 14.20 -6.64
CA SER A 3 0.84 14.22 -5.17
C SER A 3 -0.44 14.56 -4.40
N ASP A 4 -1.41 15.23 -5.03
CA ASP A 4 -2.58 15.80 -4.33
C ASP A 4 -3.76 14.84 -4.21
N VAL A 5 -3.75 13.72 -4.93
CA VAL A 5 -4.85 12.75 -4.90
C VAL A 5 -4.74 11.80 -3.71
N PHE A 6 -3.51 11.40 -3.34
CA PHE A 6 -3.26 10.46 -2.25
C PHE A 6 -3.46 11.06 -0.85
N LEU A 7 -3.36 12.38 -0.70
CA LEU A 7 -3.52 13.08 0.59
C LEU A 7 -4.98 13.38 0.97
N LYS A 8 -5.96 13.13 0.08
CA LYS A 8 -7.37 13.47 0.32
C LYS A 8 -8.19 12.38 1.02
N ARG A 9 -7.59 11.26 1.43
CA ARG A 9 -8.33 10.12 2.04
C ARG A 9 -7.98 9.81 3.49
N LEU A 10 -7.33 10.75 4.19
CA LEU A 10 -7.12 10.63 5.63
C LEU A 10 -8.41 11.05 6.37
N PRO A 11 -8.99 10.19 7.23
CA PRO A 11 -10.17 10.55 8.02
C PRO A 11 -9.82 11.67 8.99
N GLU A 12 -10.65 12.71 9.06
CA GLU A 12 -10.48 13.82 10.00
C GLU A 12 -10.58 13.31 11.44
N MET A 13 -9.43 13.19 12.10
CA MET A 13 -9.35 12.86 13.51
C MET A 13 -9.82 14.07 14.33
N LYS A 14 -11.03 13.98 14.89
CA LYS A 14 -11.54 14.97 15.84
C LYS A 14 -10.60 15.10 17.04
N SER A 15 -10.31 16.35 17.39
CA SER A 15 -9.50 16.76 18.53
C SER A 15 -10.09 16.26 19.86
N ALA A 16 -9.31 15.46 20.58
CA ALA A 16 -9.55 15.14 21.99
C ALA A 16 -8.48 15.84 22.86
N ASP A 17 -8.98 16.72 23.73
CA ASP A 17 -8.45 17.23 25.00
C ASP A 17 -7.00 17.74 25.13
N SER A 18 -6.92 19.04 25.44
CA SER A 18 -5.77 19.96 25.51
C SER A 18 -4.71 19.69 26.60
N ASN A 19 -4.38 18.45 26.95
CA ASN A 19 -3.38 18.22 28.01
C ASN A 19 -2.35 17.11 27.70
N ASN A 20 -1.77 17.09 26.48
CA ASN A 20 -0.53 16.34 26.22
C ASN A 20 0.22 16.77 24.92
N ASN A 21 0.59 18.04 24.76
CA ASN A 21 1.11 18.55 23.48
C ASN A 21 2.58 18.21 23.14
N LYS A 22 3.40 17.68 24.08
CA LYS A 22 4.80 17.30 23.78
C LYS A 22 4.91 15.92 23.11
N SER A 23 4.14 14.94 23.59
CA SER A 23 4.21 13.55 23.11
C SER A 23 3.64 13.35 21.68
N GLY A 24 2.73 14.20 21.24
CA GLY A 24 2.13 14.12 19.88
C GLY A 24 3.11 14.51 18.77
N GLY A 25 3.88 15.58 19.00
CA GLY A 25 4.84 16.10 18.01
C GLY A 25 5.99 15.14 17.74
N ASP A 26 6.51 14.49 18.78
CA ASP A 26 7.62 13.53 18.64
C ASP A 26 7.19 12.24 17.91
N ARG A 27 5.96 11.79 18.14
CA ARG A 27 5.37 10.65 17.41
C ARG A 27 5.21 10.99 15.93
N LEU A 28 4.67 12.16 15.61
CA LEU A 28 4.50 12.59 14.22
C LEU A 28 5.83 12.68 13.47
N ARG A 29 6.88 13.23 14.10
CA ARG A 29 8.23 13.28 13.52
C ARG A 29 8.77 11.88 13.23
N ARG A 30 8.65 10.96 14.18
CA ARG A 30 9.08 9.58 14.03
C ARG A 30 8.33 8.84 12.92
N TYR A 31 7.00 9.01 12.83
CA TYR A 31 6.22 8.40 11.75
C TYR A 31 6.60 8.96 10.38
N LYS A 32 6.88 10.26 10.29
CA LYS A 32 7.35 10.87 9.04
C LYS A 32 8.69 10.28 8.59
N GLU A 33 9.66 10.17 9.49
CA GLU A 33 10.97 9.56 9.19
C GLU A 33 10.85 8.09 8.76
N LEU A 34 9.89 7.35 9.31
CA LEU A 34 9.62 5.97 8.91
C LEU A 34 9.00 5.93 7.50
N VAL A 35 7.99 6.75 7.23
CA VAL A 35 7.34 6.84 5.92
C VAL A 35 8.33 7.25 4.83
N ASP A 36 9.21 8.21 5.10
CA ASP A 36 10.23 8.67 4.16
C ASP A 36 11.25 7.58 3.78
N ARG A 37 11.37 6.52 4.60
CA ARG A 37 12.24 5.37 4.34
C ARG A 37 11.51 4.19 3.72
N LEU A 38 10.18 4.21 3.65
CA LEU A 38 9.42 3.11 3.10
C LEU A 38 9.62 3.00 1.58
N THR A 39 9.86 1.79 1.11
CA THR A 39 9.80 1.45 -0.31
C THR A 39 8.46 0.83 -0.68
N LEU A 40 8.12 0.83 -1.97
CA LEU A 40 6.88 0.21 -2.47
C LEU A 40 6.74 -1.26 -2.03
N LEU A 41 7.86 -1.98 -1.91
CA LEU A 41 7.90 -3.39 -1.54
C LEU A 41 7.98 -3.63 -0.02
N ASP A 42 7.98 -2.57 0.79
CA ASP A 42 7.94 -2.72 2.24
C ASP A 42 6.54 -3.16 2.68
N ASP A 43 6.47 -4.11 3.61
CA ASP A 43 5.26 -4.87 3.94
C ASP A 43 4.04 -3.99 4.28
N ILE A 44 4.26 -2.90 5.03
CA ILE A 44 3.19 -1.98 5.43
C ILE A 44 2.72 -1.13 4.24
N TYR A 45 3.66 -0.66 3.43
CA TYR A 45 3.36 0.21 2.31
C TYR A 45 2.68 -0.57 1.18
N MET A 46 3.20 -1.76 0.85
CA MET A 46 2.66 -2.66 -0.15
C MET A 46 1.20 -3.03 0.14
N LYS A 47 0.87 -3.36 1.40
CA LYS A 47 -0.50 -3.66 1.81
C LYS A 47 -1.44 -2.48 1.60
N VAL A 48 -1.04 -1.27 2.02
CA VAL A 48 -1.89 -0.08 1.88
C VAL A 48 -2.02 0.35 0.42
N PHE A 49 -0.95 0.26 -0.35
CA PHE A 49 -0.89 0.74 -1.72
C PHE A 49 -1.71 -0.13 -2.69
N PHE A 50 -1.70 -1.45 -2.52
CA PHE A 50 -2.38 -2.38 -3.42
C PHE A 50 -3.77 -2.82 -2.96
N LYS A 51 -4.14 -2.56 -1.70
CA LYS A 51 -5.45 -2.95 -1.16
C LYS A 51 -6.58 -2.29 -1.94
N ASP A 52 -7.49 -3.13 -2.43
CA ASP A 52 -8.68 -2.74 -3.19
C ASP A 52 -8.37 -1.86 -4.42
N SER A 53 -7.14 -1.91 -4.95
CA SER A 53 -6.73 -1.12 -6.12
C SER A 53 -5.98 -1.96 -7.17
N PRO A 54 -6.72 -2.70 -8.01
CA PRO A 54 -6.19 -3.44 -9.16
C PRO A 54 -5.37 -2.58 -10.13
N GLU A 55 -5.74 -1.32 -10.32
CA GLU A 55 -5.11 -0.41 -11.27
C GLU A 55 -3.69 -0.04 -10.84
N CYS A 56 -3.46 0.09 -9.53
CA CYS A 56 -2.14 0.31 -8.96
C CYS A 56 -1.23 -0.90 -9.20
N ALA A 57 -1.74 -2.11 -9.00
CA ALA A 57 -1.00 -3.34 -9.30
C ALA A 57 -0.71 -3.46 -10.81
N GLU A 58 -1.69 -3.16 -11.67
CA GLU A 58 -1.54 -3.18 -13.11
C GLU A 58 -0.40 -2.28 -13.57
N TYR A 59 -0.40 -1.01 -13.15
CA TYR A 59 0.64 -0.06 -13.54
C TYR A 59 2.03 -0.55 -13.15
N VAL A 60 2.21 -0.97 -11.89
CA VAL A 60 3.50 -1.45 -11.40
C VAL A 60 3.93 -2.70 -12.17
N LEU A 61 3.03 -3.67 -12.35
CA LEU A 61 3.32 -4.92 -13.04
C LEU A 61 3.67 -4.71 -14.51
N ARG A 62 2.97 -3.82 -15.22
CA ARG A 62 3.30 -3.44 -16.60
C ARG A 62 4.72 -2.90 -16.71
N VAL A 63 5.13 -2.07 -15.75
CA VAL A 63 6.48 -1.47 -15.73
C VAL A 63 7.55 -2.50 -15.39
N ILE A 64 7.38 -3.28 -14.33
CA ILE A 64 8.43 -4.21 -13.87
C ILE A 64 8.56 -5.47 -14.75
N LEU A 65 7.46 -5.89 -15.41
CA LEU A 65 7.44 -7.07 -16.27
C LEU A 65 7.60 -6.73 -17.76
N ASP A 66 7.67 -5.45 -18.12
CA ASP A 66 7.69 -4.96 -19.50
C ASP A 66 6.54 -5.54 -20.36
N LYS A 67 5.35 -5.65 -19.75
CA LYS A 67 4.14 -6.21 -20.35
C LYS A 67 3.03 -5.17 -20.39
N PRO A 68 3.03 -4.23 -21.36
CA PRO A 68 2.11 -3.10 -21.37
C PRO A 68 0.64 -3.49 -21.61
N ASP A 69 0.37 -4.73 -21.98
CA ASP A 69 -0.93 -5.27 -22.31
C ASP A 69 -1.58 -6.08 -21.18
N LEU A 70 -0.89 -6.22 -20.04
CA LEU A 70 -1.40 -6.90 -18.86
C LEU A 70 -2.62 -6.17 -18.28
N LEU A 71 -3.68 -6.89 -17.94
CA LEU A 71 -4.91 -6.39 -17.34
C LEU A 71 -5.15 -7.08 -15.99
N VAL A 72 -5.13 -6.32 -14.90
CA VAL A 72 -5.35 -6.89 -13.55
C VAL A 72 -6.84 -6.95 -13.24
N LYS A 73 -7.32 -8.14 -12.87
CA LYS A 73 -8.72 -8.42 -12.54
C LYS A 73 -9.01 -8.34 -11.06
N SER A 74 -8.07 -8.81 -10.24
CA SER A 74 -8.19 -8.73 -8.78
C SER A 74 -6.82 -8.71 -8.12
N VAL A 75 -6.78 -8.11 -6.93
CA VAL A 75 -5.61 -8.02 -6.08
C VAL A 75 -6.01 -8.37 -4.67
N ASN A 76 -5.31 -9.33 -4.06
CA ASN A 76 -5.45 -9.70 -2.67
C ASN A 76 -4.13 -9.40 -1.94
N THR A 77 -4.20 -8.52 -0.94
CA THR A 77 -3.08 -8.22 -0.05
C THR A 77 -3.37 -8.86 1.30
N ASP A 78 -3.10 -10.15 1.45
CA ASP A 78 -3.53 -10.85 2.65
C ASP A 78 -2.72 -10.47 3.91
N TYR A 79 -3.48 -10.34 4.99
CA TYR A 79 -3.01 -10.13 6.35
C TYR A 79 -2.52 -11.46 6.90
N GLU A 80 -1.32 -11.45 7.47
CA GLU A 80 -0.61 -12.64 7.92
C GLU A 80 -1.39 -13.37 9.03
N ILE A 81 -1.87 -14.61 8.78
CA ILE A 81 -2.14 -15.57 9.86
C ILE A 81 -0.80 -16.23 10.15
N PRO A 82 -0.24 -16.09 11.37
CA PRO A 82 1.06 -16.68 11.70
C PRO A 82 0.88 -18.19 11.84
N SER A 83 1.07 -18.95 10.76
CA SER A 83 1.38 -20.36 10.88
C SER A 83 2.89 -20.53 10.84
N VAL A 84 3.43 -21.04 11.94
CA VAL A 84 4.85 -21.36 12.11
C VAL A 84 5.20 -22.43 11.08
N GLY A 85 5.71 -22.00 9.91
CA GLY A 85 6.23 -22.89 8.87
C GLY A 85 5.71 -22.70 7.45
N ALA A 86 4.72 -21.84 7.18
CA ALA A 86 4.24 -21.60 5.82
C ALA A 86 4.89 -20.35 5.18
N LYS A 87 5.18 -20.42 3.87
CA LYS A 87 5.52 -19.22 3.07
C LYS A 87 4.29 -18.33 3.02
N SER A 88 4.36 -17.12 3.58
CA SER A 88 3.28 -16.16 3.49
C SER A 88 3.27 -15.50 2.10
N VAL A 89 2.14 -15.54 1.42
CA VAL A 89 1.90 -14.73 0.22
C VAL A 89 1.43 -13.35 0.69
N ARG A 90 2.11 -12.30 0.23
CA ARG A 90 1.86 -10.91 0.64
C ARG A 90 1.08 -10.10 -0.39
N LEU A 91 1.22 -10.48 -1.65
CA LEU A 91 0.57 -9.87 -2.80
C LEU A 91 0.20 -11.01 -3.75
N ASP A 92 -1.08 -11.19 -3.95
CA ASP A 92 -1.65 -12.12 -4.92
C ASP A 92 -2.45 -11.32 -5.95
N VAL A 93 -2.15 -11.54 -7.24
CA VAL A 93 -2.70 -10.76 -8.34
C VAL A 93 -3.18 -11.70 -9.43
N TYR A 94 -4.47 -11.62 -9.75
CA TYR A 94 -5.02 -12.26 -10.93
C TYR A 94 -5.04 -11.27 -12.08
N ALA A 95 -4.35 -11.60 -13.16
CA ALA A 95 -4.21 -10.76 -14.34
C ALA A 95 -4.22 -11.60 -15.62
N GLU A 96 -4.66 -10.98 -16.71
CA GLU A 96 -4.71 -11.57 -18.05
C GLU A 96 -3.98 -10.66 -19.04
N ASP A 97 -3.28 -11.21 -20.02
CA ASP A 97 -2.82 -10.44 -21.19
C ASP A 97 -3.94 -10.26 -22.24
N ARG A 98 -3.64 -9.58 -23.36
CA ARG A 98 -4.62 -9.39 -24.45
C ARG A 98 -5.07 -10.68 -25.12
N GLU A 99 -4.31 -11.76 -24.97
CA GLU A 99 -4.64 -13.09 -25.49
C GLU A 99 -5.43 -13.92 -24.46
N GLY A 100 -5.70 -13.37 -23.27
CA GLY A 100 -6.46 -14.02 -22.19
C GLY A 100 -5.64 -15.05 -21.41
N ARG A 101 -4.31 -14.91 -21.40
CA ARG A 101 -3.40 -15.81 -20.66
C ARG A 101 -2.97 -15.25 -19.31
#